data_AF-A0A0C3G5S5-F1
#
_entry.id   AF-A0A0C3G5S5-F1
#
_cell.length_a   1.000
_cell.length_b   1.000
_cell.length_c   1.000
_cell.angle_alpha   90.00
_cell.angle_beta   90.00
_cell.angle_gamma   90.00
#
_symmetry.space_group_name_H-M   'P 1'
#
loop_
_entity.id
_entity.type
_entity.pdbx_description
1 polymer ?
#
loop_
_entity_poly.entity_id
_entity_poly.type
_entity_poly.pdbx_seq_one_letter_code
_entity_poly.pdbx_strand_id
1 'polypeptide(L)'
;VFAAARGLLDFIYYAQYQSHTTDTLRRMQEALDLFHTNEDVFIDEGIQDHFNISKLHSLLHYIDSIILLGSLDRFNSEHPERLHINYAKKGYRASNKRDYVIQMTCWLQPQEAMDLRAAYFRWLNILIDHANTVLAELKAEAAPLFAYKIAKKSPFPNTSVARITSAYGATEFLPTLQTFLDDYLPCHTLKPNQFDRFDIYNAISILLPSKPHVSDTKCLISVRATPEHSNGPRKPPTPARFDTAFI
;
A
#
# COMPACT_ATOMS: atom_id res chain seq x y z
N VAL A 1 11.29 -17.76 -53.79
CA VAL A 1 10.01 -17.58 -53.06
C VAL A 1 10.15 -17.80 -51.54
N PHE A 2 10.39 -19.01 -51.04
CA PHE A 2 10.40 -19.27 -49.58
C PHE A 2 11.43 -18.46 -48.79
N ALA A 3 12.64 -18.26 -49.33
CA ALA A 3 13.68 -17.46 -48.69
C ALA A 3 13.28 -15.98 -48.52
N ALA A 4 12.68 -15.38 -49.56
CA ALA A 4 12.19 -14.01 -49.51
C ALA A 4 11.03 -13.86 -48.52
N ALA A 5 10.03 -14.75 -48.59
CA ALA A 5 8.91 -14.76 -47.66
C ALA A 5 9.37 -14.92 -46.20
N ARG A 6 10.37 -15.79 -45.97
CA ARG A 6 10.99 -15.95 -44.65
C ARG A 6 11.69 -14.69 -44.19
N GLY A 7 12.52 -14.06 -45.03
CA GLY A 7 13.22 -12.81 -44.68
C GLY A 7 12.23 -11.72 -44.26
N LEU A 8 11.15 -11.54 -45.01
CA LEU A 8 10.11 -10.56 -44.67
C LEU A 8 9.37 -10.91 -43.37
N LEU A 9 9.01 -12.17 -43.15
CA LEU A 9 8.35 -12.60 -41.91
C LEU A 9 9.28 -12.42 -40.71
N ASP A 10 10.54 -12.85 -40.82
CA ASP A 10 11.54 -12.71 -39.77
C ASP A 10 11.75 -11.23 -39.43
N PHE A 11 11.79 -10.34 -40.44
CA PHE A 11 11.84 -8.89 -40.23
C PHE A 11 10.64 -8.37 -39.44
N ILE A 12 9.42 -8.75 -39.82
CA ILE A 12 8.18 -8.34 -39.13
C ILE A 12 8.20 -8.83 -37.68
N TYR A 13 8.63 -10.06 -37.43
CA TYR A 13 8.75 -10.60 -36.09
C TYR A 13 9.76 -9.82 -35.24
N TYR A 14 10.92 -9.46 -35.79
CA TYR A 14 11.89 -8.63 -35.08
C TYR A 14 11.36 -7.22 -34.81
N ALA A 15 10.65 -6.61 -35.76
CA ALA A 15 10.06 -5.28 -35.62
C ALA A 15 9.03 -5.20 -34.48
N GLN A 16 8.39 -6.31 -34.12
CA GLN A 16 7.41 -6.40 -33.02
C GLN A 16 8.05 -6.53 -31.63
N TYR A 17 9.38 -6.62 -31.53
CA TYR A 17 10.03 -6.73 -30.25
C TYR A 17 9.88 -5.44 -29.44
N GLN A 18 9.54 -5.61 -28.16
CA GLN A 18 9.37 -4.49 -27.22
C GLN A 18 10.70 -3.80 -26.87
N SER A 19 11.81 -4.51 -27.07
CA SER A 19 13.17 -4.03 -26.81
C SER A 19 14.13 -4.61 -27.83
N HIS A 20 15.10 -3.81 -28.27
CA HIS A 20 16.12 -4.22 -29.23
C HIS A 20 17.51 -4.14 -28.60
N THR A 21 18.30 -5.17 -28.86
CA THR A 21 19.75 -5.21 -28.65
C THR A 21 20.48 -5.05 -29.98
N THR A 22 21.79 -4.79 -29.92
CA THR A 22 22.65 -4.75 -31.12
C THR A 22 22.58 -6.04 -31.94
N ASP A 23 22.48 -7.20 -31.28
CA ASP A 23 22.33 -8.49 -31.99
C ASP A 23 20.98 -8.60 -32.70
N THR A 24 19.89 -8.19 -32.05
CA THR A 24 18.56 -8.24 -32.70
C THR A 24 18.45 -7.25 -33.86
N LEU A 25 19.10 -6.08 -33.78
CA LEU A 25 19.12 -5.12 -34.89
C LEU A 25 19.94 -5.65 -36.08
N ARG A 26 21.08 -6.30 -35.81
CA ARG A 26 21.87 -6.98 -36.84
C ARG A 26 21.04 -8.06 -37.54
N ARG A 27 20.35 -8.91 -36.78
CA ARG A 27 19.48 -9.96 -37.36
C ARG A 27 18.29 -9.39 -38.13
N MET A 28 17.76 -8.26 -37.69
CA MET A 28 16.70 -7.53 -38.40
C MET A 28 17.20 -7.00 -39.75
N GLN A 29 18.42 -6.45 -39.81
CA GLN A 29 19.05 -6.06 -41.07
C GLN A 29 19.27 -7.27 -41.99
N GLU A 30 19.83 -8.36 -41.46
CA GLU A 30 20.06 -9.60 -42.22
C GLU A 30 18.77 -10.18 -42.81
N ALA A 31 17.66 -10.10 -42.08
CA ALA A 31 16.35 -10.52 -42.56
C ALA A 31 15.84 -9.63 -43.70
N LEU A 32 16.09 -8.32 -43.64
CA LEU A 32 15.72 -7.37 -44.70
C LEU A 32 16.58 -7.57 -45.95
N ASP A 33 17.89 -7.76 -45.79
CA ASP A 33 18.82 -8.04 -46.88
C ASP A 33 18.47 -9.36 -47.58
N LEU A 34 18.08 -10.38 -46.79
CA LEU A 34 17.60 -11.66 -47.32
C LEU A 34 16.33 -11.49 -48.16
N PHE A 35 15.41 -10.62 -47.74
CA PHE A 35 14.21 -10.30 -48.53
C PHE A 35 14.61 -9.64 -49.85
N HIS A 36 15.37 -8.54 -49.82
CA HIS A 36 15.73 -7.78 -51.02
C HIS A 36 16.60 -8.59 -52.01
N THR A 37 17.46 -9.48 -51.52
CA THR A 37 18.26 -10.35 -52.40
C THR A 37 17.40 -11.35 -53.18
N ASN A 38 16.21 -11.68 -52.67
CA ASN A 38 15.34 -12.74 -53.23
C ASN A 38 13.98 -12.22 -53.72
N GLU A 39 13.74 -10.91 -53.72
CA GLU A 39 12.45 -10.31 -54.07
C GLU A 39 12.11 -10.45 -55.56
N ASP A 40 13.13 -10.45 -56.42
CA ASP A 40 12.99 -10.63 -57.87
C ASP A 40 12.29 -11.94 -58.25
N VAL A 41 12.40 -12.97 -57.40
CA VAL A 41 11.73 -14.25 -57.64
C VAL A 41 10.21 -14.10 -57.71
N PHE A 42 9.61 -13.10 -57.05
CA PHE A 42 8.18 -12.83 -57.18
C PHE A 42 7.81 -12.14 -58.50
N ILE A 43 8.75 -11.41 -59.10
CA ILE A 43 8.60 -10.82 -60.43
C ILE A 43 8.70 -11.92 -61.49
N ASP A 44 9.70 -12.80 -61.36
CA ASP A 44 9.92 -13.92 -62.29
C ASP A 44 8.72 -14.90 -62.34
N GLU A 45 8.09 -15.14 -61.19
CA GLU A 45 6.87 -15.97 -61.08
C GLU A 45 5.59 -15.24 -61.52
N GLY A 46 5.69 -13.98 -61.95
CA GLY A 46 4.55 -13.17 -62.42
C GLY A 46 3.53 -12.81 -61.34
N ILE A 47 3.92 -12.86 -60.06
CA ILE A 47 3.02 -12.55 -58.93
C ILE A 47 2.85 -11.04 -58.79
N GLN A 48 3.90 -10.26 -59.06
CA GLN A 48 3.91 -8.80 -58.92
C GLN A 48 4.82 -8.16 -59.98
N ASP A 49 4.40 -7.04 -60.57
CA ASP A 49 5.17 -6.35 -61.63
C ASP A 49 6.42 -5.61 -61.10
N HIS A 50 6.36 -5.08 -59.86
CA HIS A 50 7.45 -4.34 -59.24
C HIS A 50 7.34 -4.29 -57.71
N PHE A 51 8.46 -4.03 -57.03
CA PHE A 51 8.54 -3.88 -55.57
C PHE A 51 8.62 -2.43 -55.07
N ASN A 52 8.35 -1.44 -55.92
CA ASN A 52 8.22 -0.01 -55.56
C ASN A 52 6.96 0.30 -54.72
N ILE A 53 6.81 -0.38 -53.59
CA ILE A 53 5.70 -0.22 -52.66
C ILE A 53 6.20 0.62 -51.49
N SER A 54 5.59 1.78 -51.26
CA SER A 54 6.02 2.72 -50.21
C SER A 54 6.14 2.08 -48.83
N LYS A 55 5.28 1.08 -48.52
CA LYS A 55 5.36 0.31 -47.28
C LYS A 55 6.62 -0.53 -47.16
N LEU A 56 7.05 -1.19 -48.24
CA LEU A 56 8.30 -1.97 -48.25
C LEU A 56 9.51 -1.04 -48.18
N HIS A 57 9.48 0.07 -48.92
CA HIS A 57 10.53 1.08 -48.84
C HIS A 57 10.69 1.65 -47.42
N SER A 58 9.58 1.83 -46.68
CA SER A 58 9.63 2.34 -45.31
C SER A 58 10.39 1.42 -44.34
N LEU A 59 10.48 0.11 -44.62
CA LEU A 59 11.20 -0.86 -43.78
C LEU A 59 12.70 -0.56 -43.70
N LEU A 60 13.28 0.03 -44.76
CA LEU A 60 14.69 0.44 -44.80
C LEU A 60 15.03 1.44 -43.68
N HIS A 61 14.05 2.23 -43.24
CA HIS A 61 14.24 3.27 -42.23
C HIS A 61 13.92 2.80 -40.81
N TYR A 62 13.44 1.56 -40.62
CA TYR A 62 12.99 1.09 -39.31
C TYR A 62 14.16 0.96 -38.34
N ILE A 63 15.30 0.43 -38.77
CA ILE A 63 16.45 0.23 -37.88
C ILE A 63 16.99 1.57 -37.39
N ASP A 64 17.16 2.54 -38.29
CA ASP A 64 17.56 3.91 -37.93
C ASP A 64 16.55 4.56 -36.98
N SER A 65 15.26 4.38 -37.26
CA SER A 65 14.18 4.88 -36.40
C SER A 65 14.20 4.24 -35.02
N ILE A 66 14.49 2.93 -34.92
CA ILE A 66 14.58 2.22 -33.65
C ILE A 66 15.76 2.73 -32.83
N ILE A 67 16.91 2.96 -33.47
CA ILE A 67 18.10 3.49 -32.81
C ILE A 67 17.85 4.91 -32.29
N LEU A 68 17.18 5.75 -33.07
CA LEU A 68 16.96 7.15 -32.73
C LEU A 68 15.78 7.38 -31.76
N LEU A 69 14.70 6.60 -31.91
CA LEU A 69 13.40 6.88 -31.27
C LEU A 69 12.95 5.76 -30.30
N GLY A 70 13.63 4.62 -30.29
CA GLY A 70 13.26 3.46 -29.47
C GLY A 70 12.36 2.45 -30.20
N SER A 71 11.82 1.48 -29.46
CA SER A 71 11.03 0.39 -30.06
C SER A 71 9.76 0.88 -30.76
N LEU A 72 9.36 0.16 -31.82
CA LEU A 72 8.27 0.55 -32.72
C LEU A 72 6.87 0.47 -32.09
N ASP A 73 6.71 -0.25 -30.97
CA ASP A 73 5.44 -0.45 -30.27
C ASP A 73 4.72 0.88 -29.94
N ARG A 74 5.48 1.92 -29.59
CA ARG A 74 4.92 3.23 -29.22
C ARG A 74 4.50 4.11 -30.40
N PHE A 75 4.82 3.73 -31.63
CA PHE A 75 4.59 4.55 -32.82
C PHE A 75 3.38 4.10 -33.66
N ASN A 76 2.60 3.13 -33.17
CA ASN A 76 1.38 2.73 -33.86
C ASN A 76 0.26 3.78 -33.73
N SER A 77 -0.58 3.87 -34.75
CA SER A 77 -1.77 4.75 -34.75
C SER A 77 -3.00 4.09 -34.12
N GLU A 78 -2.91 2.82 -33.71
CA GLU A 78 -4.03 2.07 -33.16
C GLU A 78 -4.54 2.69 -31.86
N HIS A 79 -3.63 3.05 -30.95
CA HIS A 79 -3.98 3.67 -29.69
C HIS A 79 -4.64 5.05 -29.87
N PRO A 80 -4.05 6.02 -30.59
CA PRO A 80 -4.70 7.31 -30.81
C PRO A 80 -6.01 7.18 -31.60
N GLU A 81 -6.13 6.30 -32.60
CA GLU A 81 -7.40 6.09 -33.32
C GLU A 81 -8.49 5.52 -32.40
N ARG A 82 -8.12 4.60 -31.49
CA ARG A 82 -9.05 4.09 -30.47
C ARG A 82 -9.52 5.18 -29.52
N LEU A 83 -8.59 6.02 -29.05
CA LEU A 83 -8.93 7.18 -28.21
C LEU A 83 -9.80 8.19 -28.97
N HIS A 84 -9.58 8.38 -30.27
CA HIS A 84 -10.36 9.28 -31.11
C HIS A 84 -11.85 8.88 -31.18
N ILE A 85 -12.19 7.60 -30.98
CA ILE A 85 -13.59 7.17 -30.83
C ILE A 85 -14.22 7.77 -29.57
N ASN A 86 -13.55 7.64 -28.43
CA ASN A 86 -14.09 8.05 -27.14
C ASN A 86 -14.01 9.56 -26.94
N TYR A 87 -12.87 10.17 -27.24
CA TYR A 87 -12.61 11.57 -26.95
C TYR A 87 -13.10 12.52 -28.04
N ALA A 88 -13.03 12.11 -29.32
CA ALA A 88 -13.48 12.97 -30.40
C ALA A 88 -14.88 12.62 -30.90
N LYS A 89 -15.09 11.39 -31.41
CA LYS A 89 -16.35 11.02 -32.09
C LYS A 89 -17.57 11.09 -31.17
N LYS A 90 -17.47 10.61 -29.92
CA LYS A 90 -18.59 10.69 -28.96
C LYS A 90 -18.91 12.13 -28.55
N GLY A 91 -17.91 12.92 -28.21
CA GLY A 91 -18.08 14.34 -27.89
C GLY A 91 -18.69 15.12 -29.07
N TYR A 92 -18.20 14.89 -30.28
CA TYR A 92 -18.75 15.52 -31.48
C TYR A 92 -20.22 15.13 -31.73
N ARG A 93 -20.58 13.85 -31.54
CA ARG A 93 -21.96 13.37 -31.65
C ARG A 93 -22.89 13.97 -30.59
N ALA A 94 -22.39 14.25 -29.40
CA ALA A 94 -23.15 14.88 -28.32
C ALA A 94 -23.28 16.42 -28.49
N SER A 95 -22.47 17.02 -29.37
CA SER A 95 -22.48 18.45 -29.66
C SER A 95 -23.58 18.85 -30.65
N ASN A 96 -23.91 20.14 -30.68
CA ASN A 96 -24.78 20.71 -31.72
C ASN A 96 -24.00 21.06 -33.02
N LYS A 97 -22.71 20.69 -33.10
CA LYS A 97 -21.78 20.92 -34.23
C LYS A 97 -21.43 22.39 -34.53
N ARG A 98 -21.90 23.33 -33.71
CA ARG A 98 -21.50 24.75 -33.76
C ARG A 98 -20.49 25.00 -32.64
N ASP A 99 -19.35 25.62 -32.95
CA ASP A 99 -18.26 25.82 -31.98
C ASP A 99 -17.91 24.52 -31.21
N TYR A 100 -17.88 23.40 -31.96
CA TYR A 100 -17.87 22.05 -31.41
C TYR A 100 -16.63 21.75 -30.56
N VAL A 101 -15.51 22.42 -30.79
CA VAL A 101 -14.28 22.25 -29.99
C VAL A 101 -14.56 22.59 -28.52
N ILE A 102 -15.20 23.74 -28.26
CA ILE A 102 -15.53 24.18 -26.89
C ILE A 102 -16.51 23.22 -26.23
N GLN A 103 -17.51 22.76 -26.99
CA GLN A 103 -18.51 21.82 -26.49
C GLN A 103 -17.90 20.45 -26.20
N MET A 104 -17.00 19.96 -27.06
CA MET A 104 -16.28 18.71 -26.86
C MET A 104 -15.37 18.79 -25.64
N THR A 105 -14.64 19.89 -25.44
CA THR A 105 -13.81 20.07 -24.24
C THR A 105 -14.64 20.13 -22.96
N CYS A 106 -15.79 20.84 -22.99
CA CYS A 106 -16.71 20.90 -21.86
C CYS A 106 -17.34 19.51 -21.57
N TRP A 107 -17.60 18.73 -22.61
CA TRP A 107 -18.13 17.36 -22.49
C TRP A 107 -17.09 16.37 -21.93
N LEU A 108 -15.81 16.55 -22.26
CA LEU A 108 -14.69 15.71 -21.79
C LEU A 108 -14.34 15.93 -20.32
N GLN A 109 -14.41 17.18 -19.84
CA GLN A 109 -13.98 17.55 -18.47
C GLN A 109 -14.62 16.71 -17.35
N PRO A 110 -15.96 16.49 -17.31
CA PRO A 110 -16.56 15.62 -16.31
C PRO A 110 -16.07 14.18 -16.39
N GLN A 111 -15.81 13.68 -17.60
CA GLN A 111 -15.37 12.30 -17.81
C GLN A 111 -13.95 12.09 -17.26
N GLU A 112 -13.03 13.01 -17.56
CA GLU A 112 -11.68 12.97 -17.00
C GLU A 112 -11.68 13.08 -15.46
N ALA A 113 -12.52 13.95 -14.90
CA ALA A 113 -12.68 14.07 -13.45
C ALA A 113 -13.21 12.78 -12.82
N MET A 114 -14.17 12.10 -13.46
CA MET A 114 -14.69 10.82 -13.00
C MET A 114 -13.64 9.71 -13.11
N ASP A 115 -12.88 9.65 -14.19
CA ASP A 115 -11.82 8.67 -14.39
C ASP A 115 -10.69 8.82 -13.37
N LEU A 116 -10.26 10.07 -13.11
CA LEU A 116 -9.29 10.39 -12.06
C LEU A 116 -9.80 10.01 -10.67
N ARG A 117 -11.06 10.34 -10.37
CA ARG A 117 -11.69 9.98 -9.08
C ARG A 117 -11.82 8.46 -8.92
N ALA A 118 -12.18 7.75 -9.98
CA ALA A 118 -12.25 6.29 -9.98
C ALA A 118 -10.86 5.65 -9.78
N ALA A 119 -9.82 6.20 -10.41
CA ALA A 119 -8.44 5.77 -10.20
C ALA A 119 -7.99 6.00 -8.74
N TYR A 120 -8.32 7.16 -8.16
CA TYR A 120 -8.03 7.46 -6.76
C TYR A 120 -8.72 6.47 -5.80
N PHE A 121 -10.01 6.18 -6.01
CA PHE A 121 -10.70 5.18 -5.19
C PHE A 121 -10.13 3.77 -5.34
N ARG A 122 -9.76 3.36 -6.56
CA ARG A 122 -9.07 2.07 -6.77
C ARG A 122 -7.76 2.00 -5.99
N TRP A 123 -6.95 3.05 -6.06
CA TRP A 123 -5.70 3.12 -5.30
C TRP A 123 -5.93 3.09 -3.78
N LEU A 124 -6.92 3.84 -3.28
CA LEU A 124 -7.28 3.85 -1.87
C LEU A 124 -7.74 2.47 -1.38
N ASN A 125 -8.57 1.78 -2.18
CA ASN A 125 -9.02 0.42 -1.84
C ASN A 125 -7.84 -0.56 -1.77
N ILE A 126 -6.90 -0.49 -2.72
CA ILE A 126 -5.69 -1.31 -2.68
C ILE A 126 -4.89 -1.03 -1.41
N LEU A 127 -4.78 0.23 -0.98
CA LEU A 127 -4.05 0.59 0.25
C LEU A 127 -4.77 0.06 1.50
N ILE A 128 -6.10 0.21 1.56
CA ILE A 128 -6.93 -0.29 2.66
C ILE A 128 -6.86 -1.81 2.72
N ASP A 129 -6.95 -2.50 1.59
CA ASP A 129 -6.85 -3.96 1.51
C ASP A 129 -5.49 -4.43 2.01
N HIS A 130 -4.38 -3.84 1.55
CA HIS A 130 -3.06 -4.15 2.09
C HIS A 130 -2.95 -3.89 3.60
N ALA A 131 -3.48 -2.76 4.08
CA ALA A 131 -3.48 -2.45 5.51
C ALA A 131 -4.30 -3.47 6.31
N ASN A 132 -5.44 -3.91 5.79
CA ASN A 132 -6.28 -4.94 6.39
C ASN A 132 -5.61 -6.30 6.37
N THR A 133 -4.86 -6.65 5.31
CA THR A 133 -4.07 -7.89 5.24
C THR A 133 -2.97 -7.88 6.29
N VAL A 134 -2.19 -6.80 6.38
CA VAL A 134 -1.15 -6.66 7.42
C VAL A 134 -1.77 -6.69 8.83
N LEU A 135 -2.91 -6.03 9.02
CA LEU A 135 -3.62 -6.06 10.30
C LEU A 135 -4.14 -7.48 10.63
N ALA A 136 -4.58 -8.24 9.63
CA ALA A 136 -5.03 -9.62 9.81
C ALA A 136 -3.86 -10.56 10.15
N GLU A 137 -2.70 -10.38 9.53
CA GLU A 137 -1.47 -11.11 9.85
C GLU A 137 -0.99 -10.80 11.28
N LEU A 138 -0.97 -9.51 11.66
CA LEU A 138 -0.66 -9.09 13.04
C LEU A 138 -1.66 -9.64 14.07
N LYS A 139 -2.94 -9.76 13.69
CA LYS A 139 -3.99 -10.35 14.55
C LYS A 139 -3.91 -11.87 14.61
N ALA A 140 -3.42 -12.54 13.56
CA ALA A 140 -3.24 -13.99 13.52
C ALA A 140 -2.04 -14.45 14.36
N GLU A 141 -1.00 -13.63 14.48
CA GLU A 141 0.12 -13.85 15.42
C GLU A 141 -0.24 -13.48 16.87
N ALA A 142 -1.29 -12.67 17.06
CA ALA A 142 -1.82 -12.32 18.37
C ALA A 142 -2.82 -13.37 18.88
N ALA A 143 -2.31 -14.52 19.36
CA ALA A 143 -2.88 -15.05 20.60
C ALA A 143 -2.87 -13.91 21.65
N PRO A 144 -3.82 -13.82 22.59
CA PRO A 144 -3.90 -12.64 23.46
C PRO A 144 -2.65 -12.55 24.35
N LEU A 145 -1.64 -11.83 23.89
CA LEU A 145 -0.37 -11.57 24.57
C LEU A 145 -0.54 -10.40 25.55
N PHE A 146 -1.65 -10.32 26.27
CA PHE A 146 -1.70 -9.54 27.50
C PHE A 146 -0.98 -10.33 28.61
N ALA A 147 0.33 -10.52 28.43
CA ALA A 147 1.20 -11.07 29.46
C ALA A 147 1.61 -9.93 30.38
N TYR A 148 0.92 -9.81 31.52
CA TYR A 148 1.37 -8.93 32.60
C TYR A 148 2.16 -9.72 33.63
N LYS A 149 3.14 -9.07 34.27
CA LYS A 149 3.89 -9.59 35.40
C LYS A 149 3.55 -8.76 36.63
N ILE A 150 2.95 -9.41 37.61
CA ILE A 150 2.65 -8.84 38.93
C ILE A 150 3.30 -9.70 40.01
N ALA A 151 3.59 -9.11 41.17
CA ALA A 151 4.11 -9.87 42.30
C ALA A 151 3.08 -10.94 42.73
N LYS A 152 3.53 -12.17 42.99
CA LYS A 152 2.64 -13.27 43.40
C LYS A 152 1.95 -13.02 44.76
N LYS A 153 2.54 -12.17 45.60
CA LYS A 153 1.99 -11.77 46.89
C LYS A 153 1.98 -10.25 46.95
N SER A 154 0.89 -9.67 47.44
CA SER A 154 0.78 -8.24 47.66
C SER A 154 1.80 -7.80 48.74
N PRO A 155 2.62 -6.76 48.47
CA PRO A 155 3.47 -6.15 49.48
C PRO A 155 2.69 -5.46 50.62
N PHE A 156 1.45 -5.02 50.34
CA PHE A 156 0.58 -4.32 51.28
C PHE A 156 -0.82 -4.93 51.25
N PRO A 157 -0.99 -6.13 51.82
CA PRO A 157 -2.28 -6.80 51.84
C PRO A 157 -3.26 -6.11 52.78
N ASN A 158 -4.55 -6.22 52.49
CA ASN A 158 -5.64 -5.80 53.38
C ASN A 158 -5.61 -4.29 53.75
N THR A 159 -5.28 -3.43 52.79
CA THR A 159 -5.17 -1.98 53.00
C THR A 159 -6.54 -1.32 52.92
N SER A 160 -6.88 -0.45 53.89
CA SER A 160 -8.16 0.26 53.91
C SER A 160 -8.23 1.39 52.88
N VAL A 161 -9.44 1.69 52.39
CA VAL A 161 -9.68 2.81 51.47
C VAL A 161 -9.16 4.14 52.00
N ALA A 162 -9.34 4.42 53.30
CA ALA A 162 -8.82 5.64 53.94
C ALA A 162 -7.30 5.78 53.78
N ARG A 163 -6.56 4.67 53.83
CA ARG A 163 -5.11 4.65 53.60
C ARG A 163 -4.76 4.77 52.12
N ILE A 164 -5.55 4.24 51.21
CA ILE A 164 -5.39 4.43 49.76
C ILE A 164 -5.52 5.93 49.42
N THR A 165 -6.56 6.59 49.93
CA THR A 165 -6.78 8.02 49.69
C THR A 165 -5.68 8.90 50.30
N SER A 166 -5.31 8.64 51.56
CA SER A 166 -4.33 9.49 52.26
C SER A 166 -2.88 9.24 51.84
N ALA A 167 -2.45 7.98 51.70
CA ALA A 167 -1.06 7.63 51.45
C ALA A 167 -0.72 7.50 49.96
N TYR A 168 -1.70 7.14 49.12
CA TYR A 168 -1.51 6.98 47.67
C TYR A 168 -2.12 8.12 46.85
N GLY A 169 -2.80 9.08 47.49
CA GLY A 169 -3.40 10.25 46.83
C GLY A 169 -4.60 9.91 45.94
N ALA A 170 -5.14 8.70 46.02
CA ALA A 170 -6.25 8.25 45.18
C ALA A 170 -7.60 8.64 45.82
N THR A 171 -7.98 9.91 45.67
CA THR A 171 -9.23 10.46 46.22
C THR A 171 -10.47 9.85 45.57
N GLU A 172 -10.40 9.60 44.26
CA GLU A 172 -11.51 9.08 43.46
C GLU A 172 -11.46 7.55 43.27
N PHE A 173 -10.71 6.82 44.11
CA PHE A 173 -10.51 5.38 43.95
C PHE A 173 -11.83 4.58 43.93
N LEU A 174 -12.74 4.84 44.88
CA LEU A 174 -14.02 4.14 44.94
C LEU A 174 -14.95 4.45 43.75
N PRO A 175 -15.20 5.72 43.39
CA PRO A 175 -16.07 6.02 42.25
C PRO A 175 -15.49 5.49 40.93
N THR A 176 -14.17 5.59 40.72
CA THR A 176 -13.52 5.04 39.51
C THR A 176 -13.58 3.51 39.47
N LEU A 177 -13.39 2.83 40.60
CA LEU A 177 -13.55 1.38 40.68
C LEU A 177 -15.00 0.96 40.39
N GLN A 178 -15.98 1.71 40.88
CA GLN A 178 -17.38 1.43 40.61
C GLN A 178 -17.71 1.58 39.12
N THR A 179 -17.30 2.68 38.48
CA THR A 179 -17.44 2.86 37.03
C THR A 179 -16.78 1.73 36.25
N PHE A 180 -15.57 1.32 36.64
CA PHE A 180 -14.86 0.22 35.98
C PHE A 180 -15.63 -1.11 36.08
N LEU A 181 -16.21 -1.42 37.25
CA LEU A 181 -17.01 -2.64 37.42
C LEU A 181 -18.30 -2.59 36.60
N ASP A 182 -18.96 -1.42 36.53
CA ASP A 182 -20.16 -1.22 35.72
C ASP A 182 -19.87 -1.41 34.21
N ASP A 183 -18.76 -0.85 33.72
CA ASP A 183 -18.41 -0.87 32.30
C ASP A 183 -17.91 -2.23 31.81
N TYR A 184 -17.08 -2.92 32.60
CA TYR A 184 -16.39 -4.14 32.17
C TYR A 184 -16.99 -5.43 32.75
N LEU A 185 -17.84 -5.34 33.79
CA LEU A 185 -18.50 -6.49 34.42
C LEU A 185 -20.00 -6.20 34.63
N PRO A 186 -20.81 -6.15 33.55
CA PRO A 186 -22.22 -5.70 33.62
C PRO A 186 -23.15 -6.57 34.51
N CYS A 187 -22.71 -7.75 34.95
CA CYS A 187 -23.48 -8.66 35.82
C CYS A 187 -22.88 -8.81 37.24
N HIS A 188 -22.10 -7.84 37.72
CA HIS A 188 -21.49 -7.92 39.05
C HIS A 188 -22.46 -7.54 40.18
N THR A 189 -22.29 -8.13 41.37
CA THR A 189 -23.05 -7.81 42.59
C THR A 189 -22.24 -7.02 43.63
N LEU A 190 -20.97 -6.74 43.32
CA LEU A 190 -20.03 -6.06 44.21
C LEU A 190 -20.33 -4.56 44.27
N LYS A 191 -20.55 -4.01 45.46
CA LYS A 191 -20.66 -2.56 45.67
C LYS A 191 -19.50 -2.11 46.55
N PRO A 192 -18.40 -1.61 45.97
CA PRO A 192 -17.25 -1.16 46.74
C PRO A 192 -17.65 -0.11 47.77
N ASN A 193 -17.18 -0.27 49.00
CA ASN A 193 -17.48 0.62 50.12
C ASN A 193 -16.19 1.10 50.81
N GLN A 194 -16.26 2.19 51.58
CA GLN A 194 -15.14 2.79 52.32
C GLN A 194 -14.52 1.87 53.37
N PHE A 195 -15.27 0.87 53.83
CA PHE A 195 -14.80 -0.13 54.80
C PHE A 195 -14.11 -1.34 54.17
N ASP A 196 -14.15 -1.45 52.84
CA ASP A 196 -13.50 -2.53 52.12
C ASP A 196 -11.98 -2.41 52.21
N ARG A 197 -11.32 -3.54 52.02
CA ARG A 197 -9.88 -3.64 52.10
C ARG A 197 -9.33 -4.31 50.85
N PHE A 198 -8.27 -3.73 50.33
CA PHE A 198 -7.71 -4.12 49.04
C PHE A 198 -6.23 -4.48 49.18
N ASP A 199 -5.81 -5.43 48.36
CA ASP A 199 -4.41 -5.82 48.24
C ASP A 199 -3.71 -4.89 47.26
N ILE A 200 -2.77 -4.09 47.74
CA ILE A 200 -2.07 -3.10 46.92
C ILE A 200 -0.75 -3.66 46.42
N TYR A 201 -0.45 -3.40 45.16
CA TYR A 201 0.80 -3.79 44.51
C TYR A 201 1.63 -2.56 44.17
N ASN A 202 2.95 -2.65 44.39
CA ASN A 202 3.86 -1.53 44.12
C ASN A 202 4.05 -1.26 42.64
N ALA A 203 3.95 -2.32 41.81
CA ALA A 203 4.11 -2.21 40.38
C ALA A 203 3.43 -3.37 39.64
N ILE A 204 2.96 -3.08 38.43
CA ILE A 204 2.60 -4.06 37.41
C ILE A 204 3.47 -3.80 36.19
N SER A 205 4.04 -4.87 35.60
CA SER A 205 4.76 -4.77 34.33
C SER A 205 3.86 -5.33 33.23
N ILE A 206 3.52 -4.49 32.26
CA ILE A 206 2.65 -4.81 31.14
C ILE A 206 3.54 -5.02 29.91
N LEU A 207 3.41 -6.17 29.25
CA LEU A 207 3.99 -6.40 27.94
C LEU A 207 3.18 -5.62 26.91
N LEU A 208 3.84 -4.71 26.20
CA LEU A 208 3.25 -4.01 25.06
C LEU A 208 3.21 -4.94 23.84
N PRO A 209 2.28 -4.71 22.91
CA PRO A 209 2.35 -5.37 21.61
C PRO A 209 3.62 -4.93 20.87
N SER A 210 4.26 -5.86 20.15
CA SER A 210 5.42 -5.57 19.31
C SER A 210 5.04 -4.49 18.28
N LYS A 211 5.89 -3.47 18.14
CA LYS A 211 5.72 -2.41 17.15
C LYS A 211 6.84 -2.54 16.12
N PRO A 212 6.54 -2.62 14.82
CA PRO A 212 7.55 -2.86 13.78
C PRO A 212 8.64 -1.77 13.72
N HIS A 213 8.42 -0.61 14.33
CA HIS A 213 9.33 0.53 14.33
C HIS A 213 10.17 0.67 15.63
N VAL A 214 9.96 -0.20 16.64
CA VAL A 214 10.62 -0.12 17.94
C VAL A 214 11.20 -1.49 18.30
N SER A 215 12.47 -1.53 18.74
CA SER A 215 13.09 -2.79 19.17
C SER A 215 12.31 -3.45 20.31
N ASP A 216 12.00 -4.74 20.16
CA ASP A 216 11.31 -5.56 21.17
C ASP A 216 12.10 -5.73 22.49
N THR A 217 13.36 -5.29 22.54
CA THR A 217 14.19 -5.32 23.75
C THR A 217 13.63 -4.48 24.91
N LYS A 218 12.77 -3.49 24.64
CA LYS A 218 12.15 -2.63 25.66
C LYS A 218 10.61 -2.64 25.61
N CYS A 219 10.03 -3.82 25.42
CA CYS A 219 8.57 -3.97 25.28
C CYS A 219 7.78 -4.02 26.61
N LEU A 220 8.42 -3.80 27.77
CA LEU A 220 7.78 -3.83 29.08
C LEU A 220 7.64 -2.42 29.67
N ILE A 221 6.42 -2.00 29.96
CA ILE A 221 6.15 -0.80 30.77
C ILE A 221 5.82 -1.24 32.19
N SER A 222 6.54 -0.69 33.18
CA SER A 222 6.21 -0.86 34.59
C SER A 222 5.44 0.36 35.07
N VAL A 223 4.17 0.18 35.42
CA VAL A 223 3.36 1.18 36.13
C VAL A 223 3.62 0.98 37.62
N ARG A 224 4.04 2.05 38.32
CA ARG A 224 4.35 2.02 39.75
C ARG A 224 3.37 2.84 40.57
N ALA A 225 3.00 2.31 41.72
CA ALA A 225 2.19 2.98 42.72
C ALA A 225 2.86 2.78 44.10
N THR A 226 3.99 3.46 44.31
CA THR A 226 4.77 3.34 45.54
C THR A 226 4.63 4.63 46.35
N PRO A 227 4.03 4.59 47.55
CA PRO A 227 3.91 5.77 48.38
C PRO A 227 5.27 6.14 48.97
N GLU A 228 5.36 7.36 49.50
CA GLU A 228 6.53 7.76 50.27
C GLU A 228 6.73 6.80 51.44
N HIS A 229 7.94 6.29 51.60
CA HIS A 229 8.26 5.41 52.73
C HIS A 229 9.60 5.77 53.35
N SER A 230 9.63 5.67 54.67
CA SER A 230 10.83 5.90 55.46
C SER A 230 11.79 4.72 55.30
N ASN A 231 13.06 5.02 55.02
CA ASN A 231 14.14 4.04 54.93
C ASN A 231 14.87 3.84 56.29
N GLY A 232 14.22 4.23 57.39
CA GLY A 232 14.80 4.27 58.73
C GLY A 232 15.48 5.61 59.06
N PRO A 233 15.93 5.80 60.32
CA PRO A 233 16.35 7.10 60.84
C PRO A 233 17.64 7.67 60.22
N ARG A 234 18.42 6.83 59.51
CA ARG A 234 19.73 7.20 58.95
C ARG A 234 19.72 7.40 57.42
N LYS A 235 18.58 7.27 56.77
CA LYS A 235 18.44 7.43 55.31
C LYS A 235 17.29 8.38 55.00
N PRO A 236 17.44 9.27 54.01
CA PRO A 236 16.33 10.10 53.58
C PRO A 236 15.16 9.22 53.08
N PRO A 237 13.91 9.66 53.26
CA PRO A 237 12.74 8.94 52.77
C PRO A 237 12.79 8.81 51.25
N THR A 238 12.31 7.68 50.73
CA THR A 238 12.17 7.52 49.28
C THR A 238 10.92 8.30 48.86
N PRO A 239 11.01 9.25 47.91
CA PRO A 239 9.86 10.02 47.47
C PRO A 239 8.81 9.10 46.85
N ALA A 240 7.54 9.49 46.97
CA ALA A 240 6.44 8.76 46.35
C ALA A 240 6.60 8.75 44.81
N ARG A 241 6.29 7.60 44.20
CA ARG A 241 6.25 7.44 42.75
C ARG A 241 4.91 6.84 42.35
N PHE A 242 4.11 7.67 41.71
CA PHE A 242 2.84 7.30 41.10
C PHE A 242 2.95 7.53 39.60
N ASP A 243 3.02 6.45 38.84
CA ASP A 243 2.90 6.50 37.40
C ASP A 243 1.39 6.51 37.09
N THR A 244 0.86 7.64 36.64
CA THR A 244 -0.57 7.78 36.31
C THR A 244 -0.89 6.90 35.10
N ALA A 245 -1.67 5.84 35.29
CA ALA A 245 -2.23 5.05 34.21
C ALA A 245 -3.75 4.98 34.41
N PHE A 246 -4.50 5.68 33.58
CA PHE A 246 -5.88 5.29 33.30
C PHE A 246 -5.80 4.10 32.33
N ILE A 247 -6.37 2.98 32.75
CA ILE A 247 -6.72 1.87 31.86
C ILE A 247 -8.21 2.03 31.57
#